data_AF-A0A0H3H3S4-F1
#
_entry.id   AF-A0A0H3H3S4-F1
#
_cell.length_a   1.000
_cell.length_b   1.000
_cell.length_c   1.000
_cell.angle_alpha   90.00
_cell.angle_beta   90.00
_cell.angle_gamma   90.00
#
_symmetry.space_group_name_H-M   'P 1'
#
loop_
_entity.id
_entity.type
_entity.pdbx_description
1 polymer ?
#
loop_
_entity_poly.entity_id
_entity_poly.type
_entity_poly.pdbx_seq_one_letter_code
_entity_poly.pdbx_strand_id
1 'polypeptide(L)'
;MTDIFEVIGPLFRKLTETCIAHQIAETGSATLLVESDKYMARYRFTLEPRVTENVLMKYMIFGCFEEFGRDEGLRRLRDILLTCFTDDGDINEMGLQIVKSCHLEYLHEDLGADMSNKVLH
;
A
#
# COMPACT_ATOMS: atom_id res chain seq x y z
N MET A 1 0.84 -14.18 -24.52
CA MET A 1 1.08 -14.27 -23.07
C MET A 1 0.99 -12.83 -22.58
N THR A 2 -0.06 -12.48 -21.83
CA THR A 2 -0.23 -11.12 -21.30
C THR A 2 0.91 -10.83 -20.33
N ASP A 3 1.51 -9.65 -20.41
CA ASP A 3 2.53 -9.28 -19.43
C ASP A 3 1.85 -9.20 -18.06
N ILE A 4 2.42 -9.84 -17.04
CA ILE A 4 1.85 -9.82 -15.69
C ILE A 4 1.73 -8.38 -15.17
N PHE A 5 2.58 -7.44 -15.64
CA PHE A 5 2.46 -6.02 -15.34
C PHE A 5 1.20 -5.37 -15.93
N GLU A 6 0.70 -5.85 -17.08
CA GLU A 6 -0.59 -5.43 -17.65
C GLU A 6 -1.77 -5.93 -16.82
N VAL A 7 -1.58 -6.95 -15.97
CA VAL A 7 -2.60 -7.47 -15.07
C VAL A 7 -2.53 -6.81 -13.69
N ILE A 8 -1.34 -6.73 -13.08
CA ILE A 8 -1.21 -6.18 -11.72
C ILE A 8 -1.30 -4.65 -11.70
N GLY A 9 -0.85 -3.95 -12.76
CA GLY A 9 -0.91 -2.49 -12.83
C GLY A 9 -2.33 -1.94 -12.65
N PRO A 10 -3.33 -2.41 -13.43
CA PRO A 10 -4.72 -2.04 -13.22
C PRO A 10 -5.26 -2.38 -11.82
N LEU A 11 -4.80 -3.48 -11.21
CA LEU A 11 -5.22 -3.85 -9.86
C LEU A 11 -4.66 -2.90 -8.79
N PHE A 12 -3.41 -2.45 -8.92
CA PHE A 12 -2.85 -1.41 -8.04
C PHE A 12 -3.59 -0.09 -8.17
N ARG A 13 -3.92 0.32 -9.40
CA ARG A 13 -4.73 1.51 -9.63
C ARG A 13 -6.11 1.37 -8.99
N LYS A 14 -6.78 0.23 -9.18
CA LYS A 14 -8.08 -0.04 -8.55
C LYS A 14 -7.98 0.00 -7.03
N LEU A 15 -6.96 -0.63 -6.43
CA LEU A 15 -6.75 -0.62 -4.98
C LEU A 15 -6.58 0.80 -4.45
N THR A 16 -5.82 1.62 -5.18
CA THR A 16 -5.61 3.04 -4.87
C THR A 16 -6.92 3.83 -4.94
N GLU A 17 -7.63 3.75 -6.05
CA GLU A 17 -8.86 4.52 -6.29
C GLU A 17 -9.98 4.12 -5.32
N THR A 18 -10.17 2.83 -5.10
CA THR A 18 -11.18 2.32 -4.16
C THR A 18 -10.84 2.65 -2.71
N CYS A 19 -9.55 2.62 -2.31
CA CYS A 19 -9.14 3.10 -1.00
C CYS A 19 -9.45 4.59 -0.81
N ILE A 20 -9.12 5.44 -1.79
CA ILE A 20 -9.40 6.87 -1.72
C ILE A 20 -10.90 7.12 -1.63
N ALA A 21 -11.69 6.47 -2.49
CA ALA A 21 -13.14 6.60 -2.48
C ALA A 21 -13.73 6.16 -1.13
N HIS A 22 -13.27 5.04 -0.59
CA HIS A 22 -13.67 4.56 0.73
C HIS A 22 -13.34 5.57 1.83
N GLN A 23 -12.11 6.12 1.87
CA GLN A 23 -11.74 7.11 2.89
C GLN A 23 -12.58 8.40 2.77
N ILE A 24 -12.88 8.86 1.55
CA ILE A 24 -13.76 10.02 1.33
C ILE A 24 -15.17 9.72 1.84
N ALA A 25 -15.71 8.54 1.56
CA ALA A 25 -17.05 8.15 1.98
C ALA A 25 -17.16 8.05 3.51
N GLU A 26 -16.20 7.40 4.16
CA GLU A 26 -16.24 7.15 5.61
C GLU A 26 -15.81 8.35 6.46
N THR A 27 -14.85 9.15 5.98
CA THR A 27 -14.23 10.22 6.80
C THR A 27 -14.46 11.63 6.26
N GLY A 28 -15.05 11.76 5.07
CA GLY A 28 -15.20 13.05 4.37
C GLY A 28 -13.92 13.58 3.75
N SER A 29 -12.82 12.81 3.75
CA SER A 29 -11.52 13.25 3.22
C SER A 29 -10.70 12.09 2.64
N ALA A 30 -9.82 12.39 1.69
CA ALA A 30 -8.85 11.41 1.16
C ALA A 30 -7.65 11.28 2.11
N THR A 31 -7.89 10.94 3.38
CA THR A 31 -6.82 10.77 4.37
C THR A 31 -6.84 9.38 4.98
N LEU A 32 -5.65 8.84 5.26
CA LEU A 32 -5.48 7.53 5.90
C LEU A 32 -4.80 7.71 7.26
N LEU A 33 -5.44 7.19 8.30
CA LEU A 33 -4.83 7.10 9.62
C LEU A 33 -4.15 5.74 9.78
N VAL A 34 -2.87 5.78 10.16
CA VAL A 34 -2.08 4.59 10.51
C VAL A 34 -1.51 4.73 11.90
N GLU A 35 -1.41 3.61 12.60
CA GLU A 35 -0.83 3.55 13.94
C GLU A 35 0.51 2.83 13.86
N SER A 36 1.55 3.43 14.44
CA SER A 36 2.88 2.86 14.51
C SER A 36 3.19 2.45 15.94
N ASP A 37 3.25 1.14 16.20
CA ASP A 37 3.69 0.63 17.50
C ASP A 37 5.16 0.98 17.76
N LYS A 38 5.99 0.95 16.71
CA LYS A 38 7.42 1.29 16.76
C LYS A 38 7.68 2.69 17.31
N TYR A 39 6.81 3.64 16.98
CA TYR A 39 6.92 5.04 17.41
C TYR A 39 5.84 5.45 18.42
N MET A 40 4.99 4.52 18.85
CA MET A 40 3.82 4.74 19.72
C MET A 40 2.99 5.97 19.32
N ALA A 41 2.78 6.14 18.01
CA ALA A 41 2.20 7.35 17.44
C ALA A 41 1.25 7.06 16.28
N ARG A 42 0.31 7.98 16.06
CA ARG A 42 -0.63 7.96 14.93
C ARG A 42 -0.19 8.96 13.88
N TYR A 43 -0.23 8.54 12.63
CA TYR A 43 0.14 9.36 11.48
C TYR A 43 -1.02 9.45 10.52
N ARG A 44 -1.18 10.63 9.92
CA ARG A 44 -2.19 10.89 8.89
C ARG A 44 -1.48 11.11 7.57
N PHE A 45 -1.85 10.31 6.58
CA PHE A 45 -1.43 10.48 5.20
C PHE A 45 -2.53 11.12 4.39
N THR A 46 -2.18 12.09 3.55
CA THR A 46 -3.06 12.50 2.45
C THR A 46 -2.84 11.51 1.31
N LEU A 47 -3.91 10.89 0.83
CA LEU A 47 -3.84 9.93 -0.25
C LEU A 47 -3.93 10.65 -1.59
N GLU A 48 -2.80 10.77 -2.27
CA GLU A 48 -2.73 11.25 -3.65
C GLU A 48 -2.60 10.05 -4.59
N PRO A 49 -3.43 9.92 -5.65
CA PRO A 49 -3.50 8.70 -6.45
C PRO A 49 -2.14 8.15 -6.89
N ARG A 50 -1.29 8.99 -7.51
CA ARG A 50 0.01 8.52 -8.02
C ARG A 50 1.00 8.17 -6.92
N VAL A 51 1.01 8.94 -5.83
CA VAL A 51 1.94 8.69 -4.71
C VAL A 51 1.54 7.41 -4.00
N THR A 52 0.25 7.25 -3.71
CA THR A 52 -0.33 6.06 -3.09
C THR A 52 -0.10 4.82 -3.97
N GLU A 53 -0.38 4.88 -5.27
CA GLU A 53 -0.12 3.76 -6.20
C GLU A 53 1.35 3.35 -6.19
N ASN A 54 2.29 4.30 -6.24
CA ASN A 54 3.72 4.03 -6.20
C ASN A 54 4.18 3.39 -4.88
N VAL A 55 3.65 3.86 -3.73
CA VAL A 55 3.92 3.26 -2.41
C VAL A 55 3.45 1.81 -2.39
N LEU A 56 2.21 1.56 -2.80
CA LEU A 56 1.65 0.20 -2.85
C LEU A 56 2.48 -0.72 -3.76
N MET A 57 2.81 -0.25 -4.96
CA MET A 57 3.63 -1.00 -5.91
C MET A 57 5.00 -1.34 -5.30
N LYS A 58 5.71 -0.35 -4.74
CA LYS A 58 7.04 -0.57 -4.15
C LYS A 58 6.99 -1.66 -3.09
N TYR A 59 6.19 -1.47 -2.05
CA TYR A 59 6.24 -2.37 -0.88
C TYR A 59 5.62 -3.74 -1.17
N MET A 60 4.52 -3.81 -1.93
CA MET A 60 3.90 -5.10 -2.23
C MET A 60 4.74 -5.93 -3.22
N ILE A 61 5.33 -5.30 -4.25
CA ILE A 61 6.16 -6.02 -5.23
C ILE A 61 7.44 -6.51 -4.57
N PHE A 62 8.19 -5.63 -3.89
CA PHE A 62 9.45 -6.04 -3.28
C PHE A 62 9.23 -7.04 -2.14
N GLY A 63 8.19 -6.85 -1.31
CA GLY A 63 7.83 -7.83 -0.28
C GLY A 63 7.50 -9.21 -0.86
N CYS A 64 6.69 -9.28 -1.92
CA CYS A 64 6.39 -10.56 -2.57
C CYS A 64 7.63 -11.20 -3.22
N PHE A 65 8.57 -10.40 -3.73
CA PHE A 65 9.79 -10.92 -4.35
C PHE A 65 10.75 -11.47 -3.31
N GLU A 66 10.86 -10.82 -2.15
CA GLU A 66 11.67 -11.27 -1.04
C GLU A 66 11.13 -12.60 -0.48
N GLU A 67 9.81 -12.73 -0.33
CA GLU A 67 9.20 -13.91 0.27
C GLU A 67 9.14 -15.12 -0.67
N PHE A 68 8.78 -14.91 -1.94
CA PHE A 68 8.48 -16.00 -2.89
C PHE A 68 9.44 -16.08 -4.08
N GLY A 69 10.34 -15.12 -4.24
CA GLY A 69 11.10 -14.94 -5.47
C GLY A 69 10.27 -14.23 -6.55
N ARG A 70 10.91 -13.80 -7.64
CA ARG A 70 10.30 -12.92 -8.65
C ARG A 70 9.05 -13.51 -9.32
N ASP A 71 9.14 -14.70 -9.90
CA ASP A 71 8.07 -15.24 -10.75
C ASP A 71 6.88 -15.75 -9.94
N GLU A 72 7.13 -16.38 -8.79
CA GLU A 72 6.07 -16.78 -7.86
C GLU A 72 5.48 -15.55 -7.14
N GLY A 73 6.33 -14.61 -6.74
CA GLY A 73 5.92 -13.37 -6.09
C GLY A 73 4.94 -12.56 -6.94
N LEU A 74 5.16 -12.44 -8.26
CA LEU A 74 4.20 -11.76 -9.15
C LEU A 74 2.85 -12.49 -9.25
N ARG A 75 2.86 -13.82 -9.25
CA ARG A 75 1.62 -14.62 -9.28
C ARG A 75 0.85 -14.49 -7.97
N ARG A 76 1.55 -14.59 -6.84
CA ARG A 76 0.97 -14.38 -5.50
C ARG A 76 0.43 -12.97 -5.31
N LEU A 77 1.18 -11.96 -5.77
CA LEU A 77 0.77 -10.57 -5.71
C LEU A 77 -0.55 -10.33 -6.46
N ARG A 78 -0.70 -10.90 -7.66
CA ARG A 78 -1.98 -10.82 -8.38
C ARG A 78 -3.12 -11.38 -7.55
N ASP A 79 -2.94 -12.56 -6.96
CA ASP A 79 -3.99 -13.23 -6.19
C ASP A 79 -4.33 -12.43 -4.92
N ILE A 80 -3.31 -11.89 -4.23
CA ILE A 80 -3.49 -10.98 -3.08
C ILE A 80 -4.31 -9.75 -3.51
N LEU A 81 -3.91 -9.08 -4.59
CA LEU A 81 -4.60 -7.88 -5.07
C LEU A 81 -6.07 -8.17 -5.43
N LEU A 82 -6.36 -9.31 -6.07
CA LEU A 82 -7.74 -9.71 -6.38
C LEU A 82 -8.58 -9.89 -5.11
N THR A 83 -7.99 -10.38 -4.03
CA THR A 83 -8.68 -10.58 -2.76
C THR A 83 -8.89 -9.29 -1.95
N CYS A 84 -8.36 -8.14 -2.38
CA CYS A 84 -8.59 -6.85 -1.73
C CYS A 84 -9.99 -6.25 -1.99
N PHE A 85 -10.79 -6.87 -2.86
CA PHE A 85 -12.08 -6.33 -3.30
C PHE A 85 -13.25 -7.22 -2.90
N THR A 86 -14.42 -6.61 -2.71
CA THR A 86 -15.70 -7.31 -2.64
C THR A 86 -16.16 -7.71 -4.05
N ASP A 87 -17.21 -8.54 -4.12
CA ASP A 87 -17.83 -8.94 -5.39
C ASP A 87 -18.40 -7.74 -6.17
N ASP A 88 -18.84 -6.70 -5.45
CA ASP A 88 -19.33 -5.43 -6.02
C ASP A 88 -18.18 -4.50 -6.48
N GLY A 89 -16.94 -4.86 -6.17
CA GLY A 89 -15.74 -4.15 -6.60
C GLY A 89 -15.22 -3.09 -5.64
N ASP A 90 -15.87 -2.89 -4.50
CA ASP A 90 -15.40 -2.02 -3.41
C ASP A 90 -14.19 -2.62 -2.70
N ILE A 91 -13.41 -1.78 -2.03
CA ILE A 91 -12.31 -2.25 -1.18
C ILE A 91 -12.88 -2.92 0.08
N ASN A 92 -12.30 -4.06 0.47
CA ASN A 92 -12.65 -4.74 1.72
C ASN A 92 -11.65 -4.42 2.84
N GLU A 93 -11.92 -4.95 4.04
CA GLU A 93 -11.06 -4.70 5.21
C GLU A 93 -9.61 -5.15 4.99
N MET A 94 -9.39 -6.29 4.33
CA MET A 94 -8.04 -6.76 4.03
C MET A 94 -7.30 -5.81 3.10
N GLY A 95 -7.97 -5.32 2.05
CA GLY A 95 -7.42 -4.29 1.15
C GLY A 95 -7.03 -3.02 1.91
N LEU A 96 -7.88 -2.55 2.83
CA LEU A 96 -7.59 -1.39 3.66
C LEU A 96 -6.39 -1.62 4.58
N GLN A 97 -6.29 -2.80 5.20
CA GLN A 97 -5.16 -3.14 6.06
C GLN A 97 -3.85 -3.23 5.26
N ILE A 98 -3.87 -3.80 4.06
CA ILE A 98 -2.70 -3.79 3.15
C ILE A 98 -2.26 -2.35 2.86
N VAL A 99 -3.19 -1.45 2.51
CA VAL A 99 -2.85 -0.05 2.23
C VAL A 99 -2.22 0.61 3.46
N LYS A 100 -2.77 0.38 4.67
CA LYS A 100 -2.21 0.89 5.92
C LYS A 100 -0.80 0.34 6.17
N SER A 101 -0.59 -0.96 6.01
CA SER A 101 0.71 -1.61 6.19
C SER A 101 1.76 -1.02 5.24
N CYS A 102 1.45 -0.85 3.96
CA CYS A 102 2.39 -0.25 3.00
C CYS A 102 2.77 1.20 3.38
N HIS A 103 1.81 2.01 3.84
CA HIS A 103 2.13 3.39 4.28
C HIS A 103 2.89 3.42 5.59
N LEU A 104 2.69 2.42 6.46
CA LEU A 104 3.45 2.29 7.69
C LEU A 104 4.91 1.91 7.42
N GLU A 105 5.16 0.98 6.49
CA GLU A 105 6.52 0.64 6.03
C GLU A 105 7.19 1.86 5.38
N TYR A 106 6.46 2.59 4.54
CA TYR A 106 6.92 3.84 3.95
C TYR A 106 7.35 4.87 5.01
N LEU A 107 6.50 5.07 6.03
CA LEU A 107 6.81 5.95 7.15
C LEU A 107 8.09 5.52 7.88
N HIS A 108 8.26 4.21 8.11
CA HIS A 108 9.39 3.68 8.86
C HIS A 108 10.71 3.80 8.10
N GLU A 109 10.68 3.67 6.77
CA GLU A 109 11.85 3.95 5.93
C GLU A 109 12.19 5.44 5.92
N ASP A 110 11.22 6.32 5.69
CA ASP A 110 11.45 7.77 5.61
C ASP A 110 11.91 8.35 6.95
N LEU A 111 11.24 8.01 8.06
CA LEU A 111 11.66 8.44 9.40
C LEU A 111 12.99 7.78 9.81
N GLY A 112 13.25 6.55 9.37
CA GLY A 112 14.53 5.87 9.59
C GLY A 112 15.68 6.63 8.92
N ALA A 113 15.48 7.10 7.69
CA ALA A 113 16.42 7.92 6.96
C ALA A 113 16.66 9.28 7.67
N ASP A 114 15.60 9.96 8.09
CA ASP A 114 15.71 11.24 8.81
C ASP A 114 16.47 11.13 10.14
N MET A 115 16.27 10.04 10.89
CA MET A 115 16.99 9.79 12.14
C MET A 115 18.47 9.47 11.90
N SER A 116 18.80 8.78 10.80
CA SER A 116 20.20 8.50 10.44
C SER A 116 20.99 9.78 10.13
N ASN A 117 20.34 10.77 9.50
CA ASN A 117 20.94 12.07 9.20
C ASN A 117 21.16 12.96 10.44
N LYS A 118 20.54 12.61 11.57
CA LYS A 118 20.69 13.36 12.84
C LYS A 118 21.82 12.84 13.73
N VAL A 119 22.55 11.81 13.32
CA VAL A 119 23.81 11.43 13.98
C VAL A 119 24.91 12.37 13.49
N LEU A 120 24.82 13.64 13.89
CA LEU A 120 25.93 14.58 13.84
C LEU A 120 26.66 14.52 15.17
N HIS A 121 27.93 14.12 15.06
CA HIS A 121 28.93 13.93 16.12
C HIS A 121 28.98 15.02 17.19
#